data_AF-A0A2N2DZ96-F1
#
_entry.id   AF-A0A2N2DZ96-F1
#
_cell.length_a   1.000
_cell.length_b   1.000
_cell.length_c   1.000
_cell.angle_alpha   90.00
_cell.angle_beta   90.00
_cell.angle_gamma   90.00
#
_symmetry.space_group_name_H-M   'P 1'
#
loop_
_entity.id
_entity.type
_entity.pdbx_description
1 polymer ?
#
loop_
_entity_poly.entity_id
_entity_poly.type
_entity_poly.pdbx_seq_one_letter_code
_entity_poly.pdbx_strand_id
1 'polypeptide(L)'
;MSDENNPIKNLQDFIDKADSMKKQEKMDLSSDQDLSIAIMNLVGIEEHFFFTGAKTGKNEYYDLINEVREMRKDLLKQIIKEYEGEVWCISKHLLAASYRLMEVGTKQLSRGQKEEAYKMFNKAYELYSLFWGLNMKLIGTGDVKKIDEEAINKHDKEKKGFGAKFGELVRKAIDCCIE
;
A
#
# COMPACT_ATOMS: atom_id res chain seq x y z
N MET A 1 -28.16 -19.66 -7.32
CA MET A 1 -27.45 -18.74 -8.24
C MET A 1 -26.73 -17.75 -7.35
N SER A 2 -25.39 -17.83 -7.38
CA SER A 2 -24.46 -17.32 -6.37
C SER A 2 -24.30 -15.80 -6.43
N ASP A 3 -24.56 -15.16 -5.30
CA ASP A 3 -24.22 -13.76 -4.96
C ASP A 3 -22.70 -13.58 -4.77
N GLU A 4 -21.87 -14.04 -5.70
CA GLU A 4 -20.40 -13.96 -5.56
C GLU A 4 -19.79 -12.64 -6.07
N ASN A 5 -20.61 -11.72 -6.58
CA ASN A 5 -20.13 -10.46 -7.18
C ASN A 5 -20.89 -9.22 -6.69
N ASN A 6 -21.29 -9.18 -5.41
CA ASN A 6 -21.87 -7.98 -4.80
C ASN A 6 -20.77 -7.12 -4.11
N PRO A 7 -20.36 -5.96 -4.68
CA PRO A 7 -19.27 -5.14 -4.14
C PRO A 7 -19.54 -4.61 -2.72
N ILE A 8 -20.81 -4.48 -2.35
CA ILE A 8 -21.26 -3.99 -1.04
C ILE A 8 -20.99 -5.04 0.04
N LYS A 9 -21.07 -6.33 -0.29
CA LYS A 9 -20.81 -7.42 0.67
C LYS A 9 -19.33 -7.50 1.02
N ASN A 10 -18.44 -7.41 0.03
CA ASN A 10 -16.99 -7.37 0.24
C ASN A 10 -16.54 -6.11 1.03
N LEU A 11 -17.21 -4.96 0.81
CA LEU A 11 -16.99 -3.73 1.58
C LEU A 11 -17.40 -3.87 3.05
N GLN A 12 -18.59 -4.40 3.29
CA GLN A 12 -19.08 -4.62 4.63
C GLN A 12 -18.22 -5.66 5.37
N ASP A 13 -17.84 -6.75 4.70
CA ASP A 13 -16.97 -7.78 5.27
C ASP A 13 -15.58 -7.22 5.64
N PHE A 14 -15.03 -6.28 4.86
CA PHE A 14 -13.77 -5.61 5.18
C PHE A 14 -13.89 -4.67 6.38
N ILE A 15 -14.95 -3.85 6.44
CA ILE A 15 -15.23 -2.97 7.57
C ILE A 15 -15.48 -3.79 8.83
N ASP A 16 -16.32 -4.82 8.74
CA ASP A 16 -16.65 -5.70 9.86
C ASP A 16 -15.41 -6.44 10.37
N LYS A 17 -14.52 -6.87 9.46
CA LYS A 17 -13.26 -7.50 9.85
C LYS A 17 -12.30 -6.49 10.47
N ALA A 18 -12.16 -5.30 9.90
CA ALA A 18 -11.36 -4.21 10.48
C ALA A 18 -11.84 -3.85 11.90
N ASP A 19 -13.14 -3.66 12.06
CA ASP A 19 -13.77 -3.38 13.35
C ASP A 19 -13.63 -4.54 14.34
N SER A 20 -13.73 -5.79 13.87
CA SER A 20 -13.49 -6.97 14.71
C SER A 20 -12.05 -7.04 15.18
N MET A 21 -11.08 -6.65 14.34
CA MET A 21 -9.66 -6.64 14.68
C MET A 21 -9.31 -5.50 15.65
N LYS A 22 -9.92 -4.31 15.47
CA LYS A 22 -9.84 -3.20 16.44
C LYS A 22 -10.41 -3.61 17.80
N LYS A 23 -11.62 -4.20 17.82
CA LYS A 23 -12.30 -4.66 19.05
C LYS A 23 -11.57 -5.78 19.79
N GLN A 24 -10.73 -6.54 19.10
CA GLN A 24 -9.92 -7.60 19.70
C GLN A 24 -8.54 -7.12 20.21
N GLU A 25 -8.26 -5.80 20.20
CA GLU A 25 -6.96 -5.20 20.58
C GLU A 25 -5.75 -5.75 19.79
N LYS A 26 -5.99 -6.39 18.64
CA LYS A 26 -4.94 -7.07 17.86
C LYS A 26 -4.20 -6.12 16.90
N MET A 27 -4.72 -4.93 16.67
CA MET A 27 -4.23 -3.98 15.67
C MET A 27 -4.63 -2.54 16.02
N ASP A 28 -3.64 -1.65 16.17
CA ASP A 28 -3.87 -0.21 16.25
C ASP A 28 -3.69 0.37 14.85
N LEU A 29 -4.78 0.36 14.08
CA LEU A 29 -4.77 0.77 12.68
C LEU A 29 -4.25 2.20 12.47
N SER A 30 -4.46 3.11 13.41
CA SER A 30 -3.99 4.50 13.29
C SER A 30 -2.47 4.56 13.38
N SER A 31 -1.90 4.01 14.46
CA SER A 31 -0.45 3.94 14.66
C SER A 31 0.25 3.12 13.57
N ASP A 32 -0.36 2.00 13.14
CA ASP A 32 0.21 1.16 12.08
C ASP A 32 0.24 1.89 10.72
N GLN A 33 -0.68 2.83 10.46
CA GLN A 33 -0.67 3.66 9.26
C GLN A 33 0.46 4.65 9.28
N ASP A 34 0.63 5.40 10.36
CA ASP A 34 1.77 6.31 10.53
C ASP A 34 3.09 5.57 10.37
N LEU A 35 3.18 4.37 10.97
CA LEU A 35 4.33 3.51 10.85
C LEU A 35 4.59 3.05 9.39
N SER A 36 3.54 2.76 8.64
CA SER A 36 3.65 2.40 7.22
C SER A 36 4.19 3.56 6.37
N ILE A 37 3.82 4.81 6.68
CA ILE A 37 4.35 6.01 6.03
C ILE A 37 5.82 6.23 6.42
N ALA A 38 6.18 6.00 7.69
CA ALA A 38 7.58 6.03 8.12
C ALA A 38 8.44 5.03 7.33
N ILE A 39 7.94 3.81 7.12
CA ILE A 39 8.59 2.77 6.31
C ILE A 39 8.76 3.23 4.85
N MET A 40 7.74 3.85 4.25
CA MET A 40 7.85 4.42 2.90
C MET A 40 8.95 5.49 2.82
N ASN A 41 9.03 6.38 3.82
CA ASN A 41 10.07 7.40 3.87
C ASN A 41 11.47 6.81 4.03
N LEU A 42 11.64 5.71 4.78
CA LEU A 42 12.92 5.00 4.86
C LEU A 42 13.35 4.42 3.50
N VAL A 43 12.40 3.93 2.68
CA VAL A 43 12.71 3.55 1.27
C VAL A 43 13.22 4.77 0.49
N GLY A 44 12.61 5.94 0.70
CA GLY A 44 13.09 7.20 0.10
C GLY A 44 14.51 7.57 0.53
N ILE A 45 14.86 7.38 1.81
CA ILE A 45 16.21 7.64 2.32
C ILE A 45 17.23 6.66 1.72
N GLU A 46 16.92 5.36 1.64
CA GLU A 46 17.79 4.37 0.97
C GLU A 46 18.12 4.81 -0.47
N GLU A 47 17.12 5.28 -1.21
CA GLU A 47 17.33 5.80 -2.58
C GLU A 47 18.19 7.07 -2.60
N HIS A 48 17.94 8.01 -1.69
CA HIS A 48 18.74 9.23 -1.60
C HIS A 48 20.21 8.94 -1.33
N PHE A 49 20.51 7.97 -0.46
CA PHE A 49 21.87 7.52 -0.20
C PHE A 49 22.51 6.86 -1.42
N PHE A 50 21.78 5.99 -2.11
CA PHE A 50 22.24 5.41 -3.38
C PHE A 50 22.65 6.48 -4.40
N PHE A 51 21.76 7.46 -4.67
CA PHE A 51 22.07 8.52 -5.63
C PHE A 51 23.19 9.44 -5.15
N THR A 52 23.29 9.70 -3.85
CA THR A 52 24.33 10.58 -3.30
C THR A 52 25.71 9.92 -3.39
N GLY A 53 25.81 8.63 -3.06
CA GLY A 53 27.03 7.87 -3.28
C GLY A 53 27.46 7.89 -4.74
N ALA A 54 26.52 7.68 -5.66
CA ALA A 54 26.80 7.69 -7.10
C ALA A 54 27.26 9.06 -7.62
N LYS A 55 26.65 10.15 -7.13
CA LYS A 55 26.97 11.53 -7.52
C LYS A 55 28.29 12.03 -6.95
N THR A 56 28.64 11.60 -5.74
CA THR A 56 29.79 12.13 -4.99
C THR A 56 31.02 11.23 -5.06
N GLY A 57 30.85 9.95 -5.43
CA GLY A 57 31.91 8.93 -5.39
C GLY A 57 32.29 8.49 -3.97
N LYS A 58 31.52 8.91 -2.95
CA LYS A 58 31.77 8.62 -1.53
C LYS A 58 31.00 7.38 -1.10
N ASN A 59 31.73 6.31 -0.80
CA ASN A 59 31.14 5.02 -0.45
C ASN A 59 30.43 5.02 0.91
N GLU A 60 30.73 5.98 1.78
CA GLU A 60 30.11 6.12 3.10
C GLU A 60 28.58 6.30 2.98
N TYR A 61 28.10 6.89 1.89
CA TYR A 61 26.67 6.96 1.63
C TYR A 61 26.05 5.60 1.33
N TYR A 62 26.77 4.69 0.66
CA TYR A 62 26.28 3.32 0.45
C TYR A 62 26.25 2.54 1.75
N ASP A 63 27.22 2.73 2.63
CA ASP A 63 27.25 2.05 3.93
C ASP A 63 26.03 2.42 4.79
N LEU A 64 25.60 3.69 4.75
CA LEU A 64 24.39 4.16 5.44
C LEU A 64 23.09 3.50 4.93
N ILE A 65 23.08 2.92 3.73
CA ILE A 65 21.90 2.18 3.22
C ILE A 65 21.59 0.99 4.14
N ASN A 66 22.61 0.32 4.67
CA ASN A 66 22.41 -0.84 5.54
C ASN A 66 21.72 -0.45 6.86
N GLU A 67 22.13 0.67 7.46
CA GLU A 67 21.52 1.19 8.70
C GLU A 67 20.03 1.50 8.51
N VAL A 68 19.70 2.21 7.44
CA VAL A 68 18.31 2.54 7.10
C VAL A 68 17.50 1.29 6.77
N ARG A 69 18.13 0.34 6.07
CA ARG A 69 17.50 -0.93 5.70
C ARG A 69 17.15 -1.79 6.92
N GLU A 70 18.02 -1.87 7.92
CA GLU A 70 17.73 -2.60 9.16
C GLU A 70 16.61 -1.91 9.94
N MET A 71 16.66 -0.59 10.09
CA MET A 71 15.57 0.17 10.71
C MET A 71 14.23 -0.09 9.98
N ARG A 72 14.23 -0.06 8.65
CA ARG A 72 13.01 -0.34 7.86
C ARG A 72 12.50 -1.75 8.07
N LYS A 73 13.37 -2.76 8.13
CA LYS A 73 12.97 -4.14 8.40
C LYS A 73 12.34 -4.27 9.79
N ASP A 74 12.91 -3.61 10.79
CA ASP A 74 12.41 -3.70 12.16
C ASP A 74 11.05 -3.02 12.34
N LEU A 75 10.81 -1.89 11.68
CA LEU A 75 9.47 -1.28 11.66
C LEU A 75 8.48 -2.15 10.87
N LEU A 76 8.90 -2.73 9.75
CA LEU A 76 8.02 -3.58 8.93
C LEU A 76 7.56 -4.84 9.68
N LYS A 77 8.38 -5.39 10.59
CA LYS A 77 8.02 -6.51 11.49
C LYS A 77 6.85 -6.17 12.43
N GLN A 78 6.68 -4.91 12.77
CA GLN A 78 5.63 -4.49 13.70
C GLN A 78 4.25 -4.51 13.02
N ILE A 79 4.20 -4.22 11.72
CA ILE A 79 2.96 -4.21 10.94
C ILE A 79 2.67 -5.59 10.32
N ILE A 80 3.70 -6.29 9.82
CA ILE A 80 3.53 -7.58 9.14
C ILE A 80 3.77 -8.71 10.15
N LYS A 81 2.68 -9.24 10.71
CA LYS A 81 2.74 -10.32 11.72
C LYS A 81 3.03 -11.71 11.13
N GLU A 82 2.81 -11.92 9.83
CA GLU A 82 3.20 -13.15 9.13
C GLU A 82 4.50 -12.95 8.37
N TYR A 83 5.60 -13.31 9.03
CA TYR A 83 6.96 -13.05 8.55
C TYR A 83 7.45 -14.05 7.49
N GLU A 84 6.75 -15.18 7.33
CA GLU A 84 7.13 -16.24 6.38
C GLU A 84 6.27 -16.19 5.10
N GLY A 85 6.93 -16.00 3.95
CA GLY A 85 6.32 -16.16 2.63
C GLY A 85 6.30 -14.89 1.74
N GLU A 86 5.50 -14.94 0.68
CA GLU A 86 5.41 -13.90 -0.34
C GLU A 86 4.85 -12.58 0.21
N VAL A 87 4.06 -12.62 1.30
CA VAL A 87 3.39 -11.45 1.91
C VAL A 87 4.38 -10.37 2.32
N TRP A 88 5.45 -10.74 3.03
CA TRP A 88 6.49 -9.80 3.44
C TRP A 88 7.09 -9.06 2.24
N CYS A 89 7.41 -9.81 1.18
CA CYS A 89 8.03 -9.27 -0.03
C CYS A 89 7.05 -8.40 -0.82
N ILE A 90 5.80 -8.85 -0.99
CA ILE A 90 4.76 -8.09 -1.69
C ILE A 90 4.48 -6.78 -0.95
N SER A 91 4.31 -6.83 0.38
CA SER A 91 4.03 -5.65 1.20
C SER A 91 5.08 -4.56 1.06
N LYS A 92 6.38 -4.89 1.17
CA LYS A 92 7.45 -3.88 0.97
C LYS A 92 7.41 -3.27 -0.44
N HIS A 93 7.08 -4.06 -1.46
CA HIS A 93 7.03 -3.59 -2.85
C HIS A 93 5.80 -2.72 -3.11
N LEU A 94 4.65 -3.04 -2.51
CA LEU A 94 3.45 -2.22 -2.55
C LEU A 94 3.69 -0.85 -1.90
N LEU A 95 4.29 -0.82 -0.71
CA LEU A 95 4.63 0.44 -0.03
C LEU A 95 5.60 1.29 -0.86
N ALA A 96 6.68 0.69 -1.37
CA ALA A 96 7.68 1.39 -2.19
C ALA A 96 7.08 1.96 -3.50
N ALA A 97 6.26 1.17 -4.19
CA ALA A 97 5.61 1.59 -5.44
C ALA A 97 4.54 2.67 -5.20
N SER A 98 3.78 2.57 -4.11
CA SER A 98 2.83 3.60 -3.67
C SER A 98 3.55 4.93 -3.44
N TYR A 99 4.60 4.92 -2.63
CA TYR A 99 5.41 6.10 -2.35
C TYR A 99 5.97 6.75 -3.63
N ARG A 100 6.51 5.95 -4.55
CA ARG A 100 7.04 6.46 -5.82
C ARG A 100 5.97 7.16 -6.65
N LEU A 101 4.76 6.61 -6.71
CA LEU A 101 3.65 7.22 -7.45
C LEU A 101 3.16 8.50 -6.77
N MET A 102 3.18 8.60 -5.44
CA MET A 102 2.91 9.86 -4.72
C MET A 102 3.91 10.94 -5.12
N GLU A 103 5.19 10.61 -5.21
CA GLU A 103 6.24 11.56 -5.60
C GLU A 103 6.07 12.01 -7.07
N VAL A 104 5.81 11.08 -7.99
CA VAL A 104 5.55 11.40 -9.40
C VAL A 104 4.29 12.28 -9.52
N GLY A 105 3.22 11.94 -8.81
CA GLY A 105 1.99 12.74 -8.78
C GLY A 105 2.24 14.16 -8.28
N THR A 106 3.01 14.32 -7.20
CA THR A 106 3.39 15.62 -6.65
C THR A 106 4.19 16.45 -7.66
N LYS A 107 5.13 15.83 -8.39
CA LYS A 107 5.90 16.49 -9.46
C LYS A 107 5.03 16.93 -10.63
N GLN A 108 4.00 16.17 -10.99
CA GLN A 108 3.05 16.57 -12.03
C GLN A 108 2.14 17.70 -11.54
N LEU A 109 1.71 17.65 -10.29
CA LEU A 109 0.88 18.69 -9.67
C LEU A 109 1.62 20.03 -9.63
N SER A 110 2.90 20.03 -9.26
CA SER A 110 3.74 21.25 -9.23
C SER A 110 3.97 21.86 -10.62
N ARG A 111 3.78 21.08 -11.69
CA ARG A 111 3.83 21.54 -13.10
C ARG A 111 2.46 21.98 -13.64
N GLY A 112 1.42 21.98 -12.81
CA GLY A 112 0.05 22.30 -13.22
C GLY A 112 -0.67 21.16 -13.96
N GLN A 113 -0.06 19.97 -14.09
CA GLN A 113 -0.63 18.82 -14.80
C GLN A 113 -1.59 18.03 -13.89
N LYS A 114 -2.68 18.66 -13.47
CA LYS A 114 -3.60 18.13 -12.44
C LYS A 114 -4.17 16.75 -12.77
N GLU A 115 -4.67 16.55 -13.99
CA GLU A 115 -5.25 15.28 -14.40
C GLU A 115 -4.26 14.12 -14.29
N GLU A 116 -3.00 14.34 -14.67
CA GLU A 116 -1.98 13.30 -14.59
C GLU A 116 -1.54 13.06 -13.15
N ALA A 117 -1.44 14.12 -12.33
CA ALA A 117 -1.18 14.01 -10.91
C ALA A 117 -2.23 13.15 -10.21
N TYR A 118 -3.52 13.41 -10.45
CA TYR A 118 -4.62 12.66 -9.84
C TYR A 118 -4.63 11.20 -10.25
N LYS A 119 -4.29 10.87 -11.50
CA LYS A 119 -4.11 9.47 -11.93
C LYS A 119 -3.00 8.78 -11.14
N MET A 120 -1.88 9.46 -10.88
CA MET A 120 -0.78 8.90 -10.09
C MET A 120 -1.18 8.71 -8.62
N PHE A 121 -1.84 9.70 -8.02
CA PHE A 121 -2.33 9.59 -6.64
C PHE A 121 -3.35 8.47 -6.46
N ASN A 122 -4.28 8.31 -7.41
CA ASN A 122 -5.24 7.20 -7.36
C ASN A 122 -4.53 5.84 -7.41
N LYS A 123 -3.57 5.66 -8.32
CA LYS A 123 -2.78 4.41 -8.38
C LYS A 123 -1.94 4.18 -7.12
N ALA A 124 -1.35 5.25 -6.56
CA ALA A 124 -0.60 5.17 -5.31
C ALA A 124 -1.50 4.67 -4.17
N TYR A 125 -2.70 5.24 -4.11
CA TYR A 125 -3.71 4.87 -3.13
C TYR A 125 -4.18 3.42 -3.30
N GLU A 126 -4.43 2.96 -4.54
CA GLU A 126 -4.77 1.56 -4.84
C GLU A 126 -3.71 0.58 -4.32
N LEU A 127 -2.41 0.87 -4.53
CA LEU A 127 -1.32 0.04 -4.01
C LEU A 127 -1.22 0.05 -2.48
N TYR A 128 -1.40 1.22 -1.87
CA TYR A 128 -1.44 1.35 -0.42
C TYR A 128 -2.62 0.57 0.17
N SER A 129 -3.77 0.62 -0.52
CA SER A 129 -4.92 -0.15 -0.14
C SER A 129 -4.61 -1.65 -0.18
N LEU A 130 -4.07 -2.16 -1.29
CA LEU A 130 -3.67 -3.56 -1.42
C LEU A 130 -2.75 -4.05 -0.30
N PHE A 131 -1.83 -3.19 0.17
CA PHE A 131 -0.97 -3.50 1.32
C PHE A 131 -1.81 -3.81 2.58
N TRP A 132 -2.80 -2.98 2.90
CA TRP A 132 -3.69 -3.24 4.04
C TRP A 132 -4.58 -4.46 3.82
N GLY A 133 -5.10 -4.63 2.61
CA GLY A 133 -5.86 -5.82 2.23
C GLY A 133 -5.12 -7.12 2.50
N LEU A 134 -3.84 -7.16 2.14
CA LEU A 134 -2.98 -8.31 2.36
C LEU A 134 -2.68 -8.52 3.86
N ASN A 135 -2.27 -7.47 4.58
CA ASN A 135 -1.85 -7.59 5.99
C ASN A 135 -3.02 -7.83 6.95
N MET A 136 -4.24 -7.42 6.60
CA MET A 136 -5.46 -7.73 7.34
C MET A 136 -6.07 -9.09 6.92
N LYS A 137 -5.38 -9.84 6.05
CA LYS A 137 -5.83 -11.13 5.49
C LYS A 137 -7.21 -11.03 4.84
N LEU A 138 -7.49 -9.91 4.21
CA LEU A 138 -8.73 -9.67 3.47
C LEU A 138 -8.60 -10.15 2.02
N ILE A 139 -7.37 -10.36 1.57
CA ILE A 139 -7.02 -11.00 0.31
C ILE A 139 -6.12 -12.18 0.66
N GLY A 140 -6.54 -13.42 0.39
CA GLY A 140 -5.70 -14.59 0.57
C GLY A 140 -4.64 -14.67 -0.53
N THR A 141 -3.42 -15.09 -0.21
CA THR A 141 -2.38 -15.38 -1.23
C THR A 141 -2.78 -16.53 -2.17
N GLY A 142 -3.70 -17.39 -1.76
CA GLY A 142 -4.33 -18.42 -2.61
C GLY A 142 -5.30 -17.84 -3.65
N ASP A 143 -5.90 -16.67 -3.39
CA ASP A 143 -6.83 -15.99 -4.30
C ASP A 143 -6.07 -15.20 -5.38
N VAL A 144 -4.83 -14.80 -5.11
CA VAL A 144 -3.94 -14.13 -6.09
C VAL A 144 -3.59 -15.03 -7.28
N LYS A 145 -3.63 -16.36 -7.10
CA LYS A 145 -3.49 -17.33 -8.20
C LYS A 145 -4.71 -17.39 -9.13
N LYS A 146 -5.84 -16.78 -8.75
CA LYS A 146 -7.09 -16.71 -9.52
C LYS A 146 -7.54 -15.25 -9.72
N ILE A 147 -6.63 -14.38 -10.14
CA ILE A 147 -7.08 -13.15 -10.79
C ILE A 147 -7.59 -13.58 -12.16
N ASP A 148 -8.89 -13.90 -12.23
CA ASP A 148 -9.58 -14.24 -13.47
C ASP A 148 -9.31 -13.14 -14.51
N GLU A 149 -9.01 -13.56 -15.74
CA GLU A 149 -8.79 -12.68 -16.88
C GLU A 149 -9.99 -11.75 -17.13
N GLU A 150 -11.17 -12.09 -16.58
CA GLU A 150 -12.40 -11.27 -16.61
C GLU A 150 -12.36 -10.05 -15.67
N ALA A 151 -11.49 -10.00 -14.66
CA ALA A 151 -11.27 -8.80 -13.85
C ALA A 151 -10.53 -7.69 -14.61
N ILE A 152 -9.92 -8.03 -15.75
CA ILE A 152 -9.33 -7.11 -16.73
C ILE A 152 -10.30 -6.97 -17.91
N ASN A 153 -11.58 -6.77 -17.65
CA ASN A 153 -12.56 -6.49 -18.69
C ASN A 153 -12.26 -5.12 -19.33
N LYS A 154 -11.62 -5.14 -20.51
CA LYS A 154 -11.29 -3.97 -21.34
C LYS A 154 -12.52 -3.27 -21.97
N HIS A 155 -13.73 -3.55 -21.51
CA HIS A 155 -14.97 -3.11 -22.17
C HIS A 155 -15.93 -2.24 -21.34
N ASP A 156 -15.61 -1.87 -20.10
CA ASP A 156 -16.47 -0.94 -19.37
C ASP A 156 -16.13 0.54 -19.64
N LYS A 157 -17.13 1.25 -20.17
CA LYS A 157 -17.13 2.70 -20.41
C LYS A 157 -17.21 3.54 -19.13
N GLU A 158 -17.34 2.90 -17.96
CA GLU A 158 -17.17 3.51 -16.65
C GLU A 158 -16.05 2.78 -15.90
N LYS A 159 -14.87 3.39 -15.83
CA LYS A 159 -13.68 2.82 -15.16
C LYS A 159 -13.85 2.77 -13.64
N LYS A 160 -14.63 1.82 -13.11
CA LYS A 160 -14.59 1.42 -11.69
C LYS A 160 -13.87 0.07 -11.56
N GLY A 161 -12.57 0.09 -11.86
CA GLY A 161 -11.70 -1.08 -11.72
C GLY A 161 -11.57 -1.56 -10.27
N PHE A 162 -11.01 -2.77 -10.09
CA PHE A 162 -10.75 -3.39 -8.79
C PHE A 162 -10.07 -2.45 -7.80
N GLY A 163 -9.12 -1.64 -8.27
CA GLY A 163 -8.42 -0.64 -7.45
C GLY A 163 -9.34 0.47 -6.90
N ALA A 164 -10.27 1.00 -7.69
CA ALA A 164 -11.19 2.05 -7.23
C ALA A 164 -12.13 1.54 -6.12
N LYS A 165 -12.57 0.29 -6.21
CA LYS A 165 -13.40 -0.37 -5.20
C LYS A 165 -12.59 -0.64 -3.92
N PHE A 166 -11.36 -1.12 -4.07
CA PHE A 166 -10.46 -1.40 -2.94
C PHE A 166 -9.96 -0.14 -2.22
N GLY A 167 -9.80 0.96 -2.95
CA GLY A 167 -9.51 2.26 -2.39
C GLY A 167 -10.63 2.77 -1.48
N GLU A 168 -11.88 2.67 -1.93
CA GLU A 168 -13.03 3.10 -1.11
C GLU A 168 -13.19 2.26 0.17
N LEU A 169 -12.94 0.95 0.02
CA LEU A 169 -12.83 -0.06 1.08
C LEU A 169 -11.84 0.36 2.18
N VAL A 170 -10.59 0.58 1.78
CA VAL A 170 -9.53 0.99 2.70
C VAL A 170 -9.85 2.35 3.32
N ARG A 171 -10.39 3.30 2.55
CA ARG A 171 -10.71 4.65 3.04
C ARG A 171 -11.63 4.63 4.25
N LYS A 172 -12.61 3.72 4.26
CA LYS A 172 -13.61 3.60 5.32
C LYS A 172 -13.10 2.89 6.57
N ALA A 173 -12.12 1.98 6.47
CA ALA A 173 -11.52 1.35 7.65
C ALA A 173 -10.33 2.13 8.24
N ILE A 174 -9.65 2.90 7.38
CA ILE A 174 -8.46 3.71 7.65
C ILE A 174 -8.82 5.16 7.98
N ASP A 175 -10.06 5.45 8.35
CA ASP A 175 -10.44 6.83 8.68
C ASP A 175 -9.77 7.26 10.01
N CYS A 176 -8.53 7.75 9.94
CA CYS A 176 -7.73 8.29 11.07
C CYS A 176 -8.33 9.59 11.62
N CYS A 177 -9.31 10.18 10.94
CA CYS A 177 -9.92 11.45 11.33
C CYS A 177 -10.98 11.30 12.44
N ILE A 178 -11.14 10.11 12.99
CA ILE A 178 -12.01 9.82 14.14
C ILE A 178 -11.12 9.57 15.37
N GLU A 179 -10.37 10.59 15.77
CA GLU A 179 -9.90 10.75 17.15
C GLU A 179 -10.93 11.55 17.95
#